data_AF-A0A662JHF8-F1
#
_entry.id   AF-A0A662JHF8-F1
#
_cell.length_a   1.000
_cell.length_b   1.000
_cell.length_c   1.000
_cell.angle_alpha   90.00
_cell.angle_beta   90.00
_cell.angle_gamma   90.00
#
_symmetry.space_group_name_H-M   'P 1'
#
loop_
_entity.id
_entity.type
_entity.pdbx_description
1 polymer ?
#
loop_
_entity_poly.entity_id
_entity_poly.type
_entity_poly.pdbx_seq_one_letter_code
_entity_poly.pdbx_strand_id
1 'polypeptide(L)'
;MQRGDGGRRGGNAVSLERVKAAIEGGVKWLEGVQRRDGSWGRFWEVWNTANAAFALAVVGVESEALEKAINFLLESQLESGGFFYENFPASRADIRERADLYCIETAAVALMALYEYEGRITPEIQRGLHFLVERQRACGGWELPFLGEPEVVDPKLNYFPSVTGYALRALLIGDPPESVLERGLEFLERTQRRDGSWGRSRCYYNTEAYAIRNVVSVAAALERRALPEGLRRRARRLSERALSYALRHQNADGSWSAISIATKELATALYLQSLLAAGVGGSAVFKAVDWLLKRQQKGGFWSGGYYGRLMHPNLGYIDEV
;
A
#
# COMPACT_ATOMS: atom_id res chain seq x y z
N MET A 1 -15.69 -36.65 46.86
CA MET A 1 -16.35 -35.68 45.94
C MET A 1 -15.28 -34.99 45.11
N GLN A 2 -15.00 -35.52 43.92
CA GLN A 2 -14.18 -34.84 42.91
C GLN A 2 -15.00 -33.68 42.34
N ARG A 3 -14.51 -32.45 42.47
CA ARG A 3 -15.00 -31.33 41.64
C ARG A 3 -13.99 -31.17 40.52
N GLY A 4 -14.41 -31.59 39.32
CA GLY A 4 -13.67 -31.41 38.09
C GLY A 4 -13.49 -29.92 37.82
N ASP A 5 -12.22 -29.52 37.69
CA ASP A 5 -11.85 -28.23 37.14
C ASP A 5 -12.08 -28.32 35.62
N GLY A 6 -13.30 -27.95 35.22
CA GLY A 6 -13.75 -27.94 33.84
C GLY A 6 -12.96 -26.90 33.06
N GLY A 7 -11.96 -27.38 32.31
CA GLY A 7 -11.21 -26.59 31.35
C GLY A 7 -12.14 -25.81 30.42
N ARG A 8 -12.16 -24.48 30.60
CA ARG A 8 -12.57 -23.53 29.57
C ARG A 8 -11.34 -22.75 29.11
N ARG A 9 -10.46 -23.42 28.37
CA ARG A 9 -9.55 -22.78 27.42
C ARG A 9 -10.15 -22.91 26.03
N GLY A 10 -11.13 -22.06 25.74
CA GLY A 10 -11.83 -22.00 24.45
C GLY A 10 -11.96 -20.55 24.01
N GLY A 11 -10.83 -19.87 23.79
CA GLY A 11 -10.80 -18.51 23.27
C GLY A 11 -10.12 -18.49 21.89
N ASN A 12 -10.94 -18.41 20.84
CA ASN A 12 -10.62 -18.05 19.45
C ASN A 12 -9.14 -17.73 19.12
N ALA A 13 -8.29 -18.74 19.07
CA ALA A 13 -6.96 -18.60 18.50
C ALA A 13 -7.05 -18.90 17.00
N VAL A 14 -6.63 -17.95 16.17
CA VAL A 14 -6.42 -18.22 14.75
C VAL A 14 -5.28 -19.24 14.63
N SER A 15 -5.54 -20.36 13.98
CA SER A 15 -4.51 -21.38 13.73
C SER A 15 -3.46 -20.83 12.75
N LEU A 16 -2.19 -20.85 13.16
CA LEU A 16 -1.06 -20.49 12.29
C LEU A 16 -1.02 -21.36 11.03
N GLU A 17 -1.42 -22.63 11.13
CA GLU A 17 -1.52 -23.53 9.97
C GLU A 17 -2.59 -23.06 8.97
N ARG A 18 -3.73 -22.54 9.45
CA ARG A 18 -4.74 -21.93 8.56
C ARG A 18 -4.20 -20.68 7.87
N VAL A 19 -3.39 -19.87 8.57
CA VAL A 19 -2.77 -18.67 8.00
C VAL A 19 -1.76 -19.04 6.92
N LYS A 20 -0.86 -20.00 7.20
CA LYS A 20 0.10 -20.50 6.22
C LYS A 20 -0.58 -21.06 4.98
N ALA A 21 -1.59 -21.92 5.15
CA ALA A 21 -2.35 -22.48 4.03
C ALA A 21 -3.03 -21.40 3.18
N ALA A 22 -3.55 -20.34 3.82
CA ALA A 22 -4.14 -19.22 3.09
C ALA A 22 -3.09 -18.41 2.32
N ILE A 23 -1.91 -18.18 2.90
CA ILE A 23 -0.79 -17.52 2.20
C ILE A 23 -0.35 -18.36 0.99
N GLU A 24 -0.15 -19.66 1.16
CA GLU A 24 0.20 -20.58 0.07
C GLU A 24 -0.85 -20.58 -1.05
N GLY A 25 -2.14 -20.54 -0.71
CA GLY A 25 -3.21 -20.39 -1.68
C GLY A 25 -3.12 -19.08 -2.47
N GLY A 26 -2.81 -17.97 -1.80
CA GLY A 26 -2.62 -16.67 -2.44
C GLY A 26 -1.40 -16.62 -3.36
N VAL A 27 -0.27 -17.20 -2.93
CA VAL A 27 0.94 -17.33 -3.76
C VAL A 27 0.65 -18.12 -5.03
N LYS A 28 0.05 -19.31 -4.90
CA LYS A 28 -0.32 -20.15 -6.05
C LYS A 28 -1.27 -19.44 -7.01
N TRP A 29 -2.18 -18.63 -6.49
CA TRP A 29 -3.07 -17.82 -7.33
C TRP A 29 -2.29 -16.78 -8.12
N LEU A 30 -1.41 -16.00 -7.46
CA LEU A 30 -0.58 -14.99 -8.14
C LEU A 30 0.26 -15.62 -9.25
N GLU A 31 0.93 -16.74 -8.97
CA GLU A 31 1.72 -17.48 -9.96
C GLU A 31 0.86 -17.96 -11.13
N GLY A 32 -0.34 -18.46 -10.86
CA GLY A 32 -1.24 -19.00 -11.88
C GLY A 32 -1.88 -17.97 -12.80
N VAL A 33 -1.91 -16.69 -12.41
CA VAL A 33 -2.52 -15.60 -13.20
C VAL A 33 -1.51 -14.59 -13.75
N GLN A 34 -0.20 -14.81 -13.51
CA GLN A 34 0.86 -13.96 -14.05
C GLN A 34 0.90 -14.04 -15.59
N ARG A 35 1.13 -12.89 -16.22
CA ARG A 35 1.30 -12.79 -17.67
C ARG A 35 2.68 -13.31 -18.09
N ARG A 36 2.83 -13.64 -19.37
CA ARG A 36 4.09 -14.19 -19.91
C ARG A 36 5.28 -13.24 -19.77
N ASP A 37 5.05 -11.94 -19.76
CA ASP A 37 6.06 -10.90 -19.58
C ASP A 37 6.36 -10.58 -18.10
N GLY A 38 5.81 -11.35 -17.16
CA GLY A 38 6.08 -11.21 -15.73
C GLY A 38 5.15 -10.27 -14.97
N SER A 39 4.22 -9.62 -15.67
CA SER A 39 3.33 -8.64 -15.06
C SER A 39 2.00 -9.22 -14.58
N TRP A 40 1.28 -8.41 -13.79
CA TRP A 40 -0.12 -8.64 -13.43
C TRP A 40 -1.01 -7.49 -13.88
N GLY A 41 -2.26 -7.84 -14.21
CA GLY A 41 -3.29 -6.89 -14.62
C GLY A 41 -3.24 -6.54 -16.11
N ARG A 42 -4.38 -6.06 -16.62
CA ARG A 42 -4.50 -5.52 -17.99
C ARG A 42 -4.31 -4.01 -18.00
N PHE A 43 -4.88 -3.34 -17.00
CA PHE A 43 -4.66 -1.93 -16.72
C PHE A 43 -3.80 -1.79 -15.47
N TRP A 44 -3.15 -0.64 -15.33
CA TRP A 44 -2.24 -0.33 -14.23
C TRP A 44 -1.18 -1.41 -13.99
N GLU A 45 -0.64 -1.96 -15.08
CA GLU A 45 0.22 -3.13 -15.10
C GLU A 45 1.42 -3.00 -14.13
N VAL A 46 2.08 -1.84 -14.12
CA VAL A 46 3.21 -1.58 -13.23
C VAL A 46 2.78 -1.51 -11.76
N TRP A 47 1.65 -0.86 -11.47
CA TRP A 47 1.09 -0.79 -10.11
C TRP A 47 0.73 -2.17 -9.57
N ASN A 48 0.03 -2.97 -10.37
CA ASN A 48 -0.38 -4.32 -10.00
C ASN A 48 0.83 -5.24 -9.81
N THR A 49 1.81 -5.15 -10.73
CA THR A 49 3.05 -5.94 -10.64
C THR A 49 3.89 -5.55 -9.43
N ALA A 50 4.01 -4.26 -9.12
CA ALA A 50 4.72 -3.80 -7.94
C ALA A 50 4.09 -4.31 -6.64
N ASN A 51 2.76 -4.27 -6.52
CA ASN A 51 2.07 -4.79 -5.33
C ASN A 51 2.19 -6.32 -5.20
N ALA A 52 2.07 -7.06 -6.31
CA ALA A 52 2.24 -8.51 -6.33
C ALA A 52 3.67 -8.91 -5.98
N ALA A 53 4.68 -8.30 -6.61
CA ALA A 53 6.09 -8.53 -6.33
C ALA A 53 6.43 -8.22 -4.86
N PHE A 54 5.95 -7.08 -4.34
CA PHE A 54 6.18 -6.74 -2.93
C PHE A 54 5.55 -7.76 -1.98
N ALA A 55 4.34 -8.24 -2.27
CA ALA A 55 3.69 -9.26 -1.45
C ALA A 55 4.45 -10.59 -1.48
N LEU A 56 4.90 -11.05 -2.65
CA LEU A 56 5.68 -12.28 -2.80
C LEU A 56 7.04 -12.15 -2.07
N ALA A 57 7.73 -11.03 -2.23
CA ALA A 57 9.01 -10.77 -1.56
C ALA A 57 8.87 -10.77 -0.02
N VAL A 58 7.84 -10.13 0.53
CA VAL A 58 7.57 -10.10 1.98
C VAL A 58 7.24 -11.48 2.54
N VAL A 59 6.56 -12.34 1.76
CA VAL A 59 6.32 -13.73 2.18
C VAL A 59 7.63 -14.53 2.21
N GLY A 60 8.65 -14.10 1.46
CA GLY A 60 9.92 -14.80 1.33
C GLY A 60 9.83 -16.02 0.42
N VAL A 61 8.96 -15.99 -0.60
CA VAL A 61 8.90 -17.06 -1.60
C VAL A 61 9.98 -16.85 -2.67
N GLU A 62 10.80 -17.87 -2.88
CA GLU A 62 11.66 -17.96 -4.05
C GLU A 62 10.85 -18.61 -5.18
N SER A 63 10.45 -17.81 -6.19
CA SER A 63 9.72 -18.34 -7.34
C SER A 63 10.06 -17.59 -8.63
N GLU A 64 9.99 -18.31 -9.75
CA GLU A 64 10.19 -17.75 -11.10
C GLU A 64 9.23 -16.58 -11.37
N ALA A 65 8.04 -16.60 -10.77
CA ALA A 65 7.09 -15.51 -10.88
C ALA A 65 7.61 -14.22 -10.24
N LEU A 66 8.22 -14.31 -9.06
CA LEU A 66 8.84 -13.14 -8.41
C LEU A 66 10.01 -12.61 -9.25
N GLU A 67 10.91 -13.46 -9.74
CA GLU A 67 12.04 -13.05 -10.58
C GLU A 67 11.58 -12.32 -11.85
N LYS A 68 10.57 -12.86 -12.55
CA LYS A 68 9.98 -12.21 -13.73
C LYS A 68 9.37 -10.85 -13.39
N ALA A 69 8.72 -10.74 -12.24
CA ALA A 69 8.13 -9.48 -11.79
C ALA A 69 9.19 -8.42 -11.49
N ILE A 70 10.30 -8.82 -10.87
CA ILE A 70 11.44 -7.93 -10.57
C ILE A 70 12.07 -7.44 -11.88
N ASN A 71 12.34 -8.33 -12.83
CA ASN A 71 12.85 -7.96 -14.15
C ASN A 71 11.90 -6.99 -14.87
N PHE A 72 10.60 -7.28 -14.83
CA PHE A 72 9.58 -6.38 -15.38
C PHE A 72 9.64 -4.97 -14.76
N LEU A 73 9.78 -4.86 -13.44
CA LEU A 73 9.87 -3.57 -12.76
C LEU A 73 11.15 -2.83 -13.14
N LEU A 74 12.29 -3.51 -13.17
CA LEU A 74 13.56 -2.92 -13.61
C LEU A 74 13.47 -2.39 -15.04
N GLU A 75 12.82 -3.13 -15.93
CA GLU A 75 12.59 -2.68 -17.31
C GLU A 75 11.66 -1.47 -17.40
N SER A 76 10.69 -1.37 -16.49
CA SER A 76 9.67 -0.31 -16.43
C SER A 76 10.12 0.96 -15.73
N GLN A 77 11.27 0.98 -15.06
CA GLN A 77 11.76 2.17 -14.38
C GLN A 77 12.20 3.23 -15.41
N LEU A 78 11.74 4.46 -15.21
CA LEU A 78 12.10 5.60 -16.05
C LEU A 78 13.52 6.07 -15.76
N GLU A 79 14.13 6.80 -16.70
CA GLU A 79 15.47 7.37 -16.48
C GLU A 79 15.51 8.31 -15.27
N SER A 80 14.40 9.05 -15.06
CA SER A 80 14.19 9.91 -13.88
C SER A 80 14.22 9.15 -12.55
N GLY A 81 14.13 7.82 -12.54
CA GLY A 81 14.03 6.98 -11.35
C GLY A 81 12.59 6.65 -10.92
N GLY A 82 11.61 7.36 -11.49
CA GLY A 82 10.19 7.13 -11.25
C GLY A 82 9.62 5.93 -12.00
N PHE A 83 8.33 5.69 -11.76
CA PHE A 83 7.53 4.68 -12.45
C PHE A 83 6.20 5.30 -12.87
N PHE A 84 5.69 4.90 -14.03
CA PHE A 84 4.35 5.24 -14.47
C PHE A 84 3.38 4.09 -14.17
N TYR A 85 2.09 4.40 -14.04
CA TYR A 85 1.08 3.39 -13.71
C TYR A 85 0.50 2.71 -14.97
N GLU A 86 0.42 3.40 -16.11
CA GLU A 86 -0.16 2.86 -17.34
C GLU A 86 0.87 2.45 -18.40
N ASN A 87 0.46 1.57 -19.30
CA ASN A 87 1.16 1.27 -20.54
C ASN A 87 0.34 1.95 -21.66
N PHE A 88 0.82 3.07 -22.22
CA PHE A 88 0.24 3.61 -23.45
C PHE A 88 0.51 2.60 -24.60
N PRO A 89 -0.24 2.62 -25.71
CA PRO A 89 0.05 1.78 -26.87
C PRO A 89 1.42 2.03 -27.54
N ALA A 90 2.23 2.96 -27.03
CA ALA A 90 3.64 3.11 -27.39
C ALA A 90 4.49 2.07 -26.64
N SER A 91 5.54 1.57 -27.27
CA SER A 91 6.38 0.53 -26.66
C SER A 91 7.07 1.07 -25.39
N ARG A 92 7.42 0.21 -24.42
CA ARG A 92 8.12 0.64 -23.19
C ARG A 92 9.41 1.41 -23.46
N ALA A 93 10.06 1.16 -24.61
CA ALA A 93 11.23 1.91 -25.06
C ALA A 93 10.90 3.39 -25.33
N ASP A 94 9.70 3.68 -25.84
CA ASP A 94 9.28 5.03 -26.27
C ASP A 94 8.94 5.95 -25.08
N ILE A 95 8.78 5.40 -23.87
CA ILE A 95 8.38 6.17 -22.67
C ILE A 95 9.48 6.32 -21.63
N ARG A 96 10.64 5.65 -21.76
CA ARG A 96 11.72 5.70 -20.74
C ARG A 96 12.25 7.11 -20.49
N GLU A 97 12.29 7.94 -21.53
CA GLU A 97 12.75 9.32 -21.50
C GLU A 97 11.65 10.31 -21.04
N ARG A 98 10.39 9.86 -20.87
CA ARG A 98 9.25 10.71 -20.51
C ARG A 98 9.20 10.97 -19.01
N ALA A 99 10.07 11.86 -18.54
CA ALA A 99 10.19 12.25 -17.12
C ALA A 99 8.92 12.90 -16.52
N ASP A 100 7.98 13.31 -17.36
CA ASP A 100 6.68 13.85 -16.97
C ASP A 100 5.69 12.75 -16.56
N LEU A 101 5.78 11.54 -17.12
CA LEU A 101 4.84 10.45 -16.87
C LEU A 101 5.23 9.65 -15.63
N TYR A 102 4.75 10.02 -14.44
CA TYR A 102 5.03 9.26 -13.21
C TYR A 102 3.84 9.18 -12.25
N CYS A 103 3.88 8.18 -11.38
CA CYS A 103 3.02 8.05 -10.20
C CYS A 103 3.88 7.78 -8.96
N ILE A 104 3.75 8.64 -7.97
CA ILE A 104 4.50 8.54 -6.71
C ILE A 104 4.17 7.26 -5.94
N GLU A 105 2.90 6.84 -5.91
CA GLU A 105 2.50 5.61 -5.22
C GLU A 105 3.11 4.38 -5.90
N THR A 106 3.03 4.30 -7.24
CA THR A 106 3.63 3.21 -8.02
C THR A 106 5.14 3.15 -7.82
N ALA A 107 5.83 4.29 -7.93
CA ALA A 107 7.26 4.36 -7.71
C ALA A 107 7.63 3.88 -6.30
N ALA A 108 6.91 4.34 -5.28
CA ALA A 108 7.17 3.91 -3.91
C ALA A 108 7.01 2.39 -3.72
N VAL A 109 5.93 1.79 -4.24
CA VAL A 109 5.70 0.34 -4.10
C VAL A 109 6.71 -0.48 -4.89
N ALA A 110 7.07 -0.05 -6.10
CA ALA A 110 8.10 -0.72 -6.89
C ALA A 110 9.45 -0.71 -6.16
N LEU A 111 9.85 0.42 -5.57
CA LEU A 111 11.08 0.52 -4.79
C LEU A 111 11.06 -0.39 -3.55
N MET A 112 9.92 -0.49 -2.85
CA MET A 112 9.77 -1.42 -1.74
C MET A 112 9.86 -2.87 -2.19
N ALA A 113 9.28 -3.23 -3.34
CA ALA A 113 9.39 -4.57 -3.92
C ALA A 113 10.84 -4.93 -4.27
N LEU A 114 11.53 -4.03 -4.99
CA LEU A 114 12.92 -4.21 -5.39
C LEU A 114 13.84 -4.34 -4.17
N TYR A 115 13.66 -3.49 -3.15
CA TYR A 115 14.47 -3.54 -1.94
C TYR A 115 14.25 -4.83 -1.15
N GLU A 116 12.99 -5.26 -0.98
CA GLU A 116 12.68 -6.50 -0.26
C GLU A 116 13.27 -7.72 -0.96
N TYR A 117 13.29 -7.73 -2.29
CA TYR A 117 13.91 -8.80 -3.09
C TYR A 117 15.44 -8.77 -3.02
N GLU A 118 16.06 -7.61 -3.22
CA GLU A 118 17.53 -7.47 -3.29
C GLU A 118 18.20 -7.57 -1.90
N GLY A 119 17.48 -7.23 -0.83
CA GLY A 119 18.02 -7.14 0.52
C GLY A 119 19.05 -6.01 0.73
N ARG A 120 19.23 -5.12 -0.26
CA ARG A 120 20.17 -4.01 -0.26
C ARG A 120 19.73 -2.89 -1.19
N ILE A 121 20.30 -1.70 -1.02
CA ILE A 121 20.07 -0.57 -1.93
C ILE A 121 20.94 -0.75 -3.18
N THR A 122 20.31 -0.99 -4.33
CA THR A 122 20.95 -1.01 -5.65
C THR A 122 20.98 0.39 -6.29
N PRO A 123 21.75 0.63 -7.37
CA PRO A 123 21.71 1.89 -8.11
C PRO A 123 20.30 2.30 -8.60
N GLU A 124 19.48 1.32 -8.96
CA GLU A 124 18.09 1.52 -9.41
C GLU A 124 17.20 1.99 -8.26
N ILE A 125 17.35 1.38 -7.08
CA ILE A 125 16.66 1.81 -5.87
C ILE A 125 17.11 3.22 -5.49
N GLN A 126 18.43 3.48 -5.46
CA GLN A 126 18.99 4.78 -5.11
C GLN A 126 18.47 5.89 -6.03
N ARG A 127 18.39 5.65 -7.35
CA ARG A 127 17.80 6.58 -8.33
C ARG A 127 16.33 6.89 -8.01
N GLY A 128 15.53 5.87 -7.71
CA GLY A 128 14.12 6.09 -7.36
C GLY A 128 13.93 6.80 -6.02
N LEU A 129 14.80 6.58 -5.03
CA LEU A 129 14.78 7.35 -3.78
C LEU A 129 15.13 8.83 -4.02
N HIS A 130 16.13 9.11 -4.87
CA HIS A 130 16.47 10.47 -5.27
C HIS A 130 15.29 11.16 -5.97
N PHE A 131 14.66 10.46 -6.92
CA PHE A 131 13.44 10.91 -7.59
C PHE A 131 12.34 11.33 -6.61
N LEU A 132 12.09 10.54 -5.57
CA LEU A 132 11.09 10.87 -4.56
C LEU A 132 11.48 12.14 -3.76
N VAL A 133 12.75 12.32 -3.40
CA VAL A 133 13.22 13.54 -2.74
C VAL A 133 12.99 14.77 -3.62
N GLU A 134 13.35 14.70 -4.90
CA GLU A 134 13.20 15.82 -5.85
C GLU A 134 11.75 16.20 -6.17
N ARG A 135 10.81 15.26 -5.97
CA ARG A 135 9.38 15.48 -6.24
C ARG A 135 8.55 15.91 -5.04
N GLN A 136 9.16 16.12 -3.87
CA GLN A 136 8.45 16.73 -2.75
C GLN A 136 8.06 18.18 -3.11
N ARG A 137 6.81 18.54 -2.88
CA ARG A 137 6.29 19.88 -3.22
C ARG A 137 6.47 20.85 -2.06
N ALA A 138 6.33 22.15 -2.34
CA ALA A 138 6.49 23.21 -1.34
C ALA A 138 5.53 23.08 -0.14
N CYS A 139 4.37 22.45 -0.31
CA CYS A 139 3.43 22.17 0.78
C CYS A 139 3.90 21.06 1.74
N GLY A 140 5.02 20.39 1.44
CA GLY A 140 5.58 19.25 2.16
C GLY A 140 5.06 17.88 1.74
N GLY A 141 3.94 17.84 1.01
CA GLY A 141 3.37 16.62 0.46
C GLY A 141 3.92 16.27 -0.93
N TRP A 142 3.51 15.11 -1.41
CA TRP A 142 3.68 14.67 -2.79
C TRP A 142 2.34 14.70 -3.51
N GLU A 143 2.39 14.95 -4.81
CA GLU A 143 1.21 15.02 -5.66
C GLU A 143 1.13 13.81 -6.60
N LEU A 144 -0.09 13.47 -7.00
CA LEU A 144 -0.39 12.65 -8.16
C LEU A 144 -0.64 13.61 -9.34
N PRO A 145 0.31 13.79 -10.26
CA PRO A 145 0.27 14.88 -11.25
C PRO A 145 -0.82 14.75 -12.32
N PHE A 146 -1.48 13.59 -12.47
CA PHE A 146 -2.33 13.27 -13.63
C PHE A 146 -3.84 13.18 -13.37
N LEU A 147 -4.39 13.72 -12.27
CA LEU A 147 -5.85 13.74 -12.10
C LEU A 147 -6.50 14.84 -12.97
N GLY A 148 -6.44 14.71 -14.29
CA GLY A 148 -7.18 15.53 -15.26
C GLY A 148 -6.77 17.00 -15.37
N GLU A 149 -7.39 17.70 -16.32
CA GLU A 149 -7.19 19.14 -16.53
C GLU A 149 -7.66 19.93 -15.29
N PRO A 150 -6.91 20.93 -14.80
CA PRO A 150 -7.27 21.74 -13.63
C PRO A 150 -8.65 22.40 -13.71
N GLU A 151 -9.15 22.63 -14.91
CA GLU A 151 -10.49 23.18 -15.17
C GLU A 151 -11.61 22.14 -14.92
N VAL A 152 -11.25 20.85 -14.90
CA VAL A 152 -12.17 19.71 -14.75
C VAL A 152 -12.06 19.08 -13.36
N VAL A 153 -10.86 19.05 -12.77
CA VAL A 153 -10.59 18.38 -11.50
C VAL A 153 -9.94 19.34 -10.52
N ASP A 154 -10.47 19.40 -9.28
CA ASP A 154 -9.86 20.21 -8.22
C ASP A 154 -8.41 19.74 -7.97
N PRO A 155 -7.39 20.60 -8.23
CA PRO A 155 -5.98 20.23 -8.06
C PRO A 155 -5.62 19.80 -6.63
N LYS A 156 -6.44 20.13 -5.62
CA LYS A 156 -6.26 19.64 -4.25
C LYS A 156 -6.38 18.12 -4.15
N LEU A 157 -7.10 17.48 -5.08
CA LEU A 157 -7.23 16.03 -5.13
C LEU A 157 -5.90 15.33 -5.48
N ASN A 158 -4.97 16.04 -6.14
CA ASN A 158 -3.63 15.52 -6.44
C ASN A 158 -2.83 15.24 -5.17
N TYR A 159 -3.13 15.93 -4.07
CA TYR A 159 -2.39 15.87 -2.81
C TYR A 159 -3.06 14.95 -1.79
N PHE A 160 -3.71 13.88 -2.21
CA PHE A 160 -4.35 12.97 -1.26
C PHE A 160 -3.29 12.39 -0.29
N PRO A 161 -3.52 12.37 1.04
CA PRO A 161 -2.48 12.01 2.01
C PRO A 161 -1.86 10.61 1.87
N SER A 162 -2.51 9.66 1.19
CA SER A 162 -1.88 8.37 0.88
C SER A 162 -0.61 8.52 0.06
N VAL A 163 -0.58 9.45 -0.91
CA VAL A 163 0.55 9.68 -1.81
C VAL A 163 1.80 10.06 -1.01
N THR A 164 1.64 10.98 -0.05
CA THR A 164 2.71 11.37 0.87
C THR A 164 3.12 10.21 1.77
N GLY A 165 2.16 9.41 2.26
CA GLY A 165 2.44 8.20 3.02
C GLY A 165 3.27 7.17 2.25
N TYR A 166 2.96 6.92 0.98
CA TYR A 166 3.74 6.03 0.12
C TYR A 166 5.16 6.54 -0.11
N ALA A 167 5.32 7.81 -0.48
CA ALA A 167 6.63 8.43 -0.68
C ALA A 167 7.52 8.28 0.57
N LEU A 168 6.98 8.62 1.75
CA LEU A 168 7.71 8.50 3.01
C LEU A 168 8.07 7.05 3.34
N ARG A 169 7.20 6.06 3.08
CA ARG A 169 7.54 4.63 3.31
C ARG A 169 8.71 4.18 2.45
N ALA A 170 8.72 4.54 1.17
CA ALA A 170 9.82 4.18 0.29
C ALA A 170 11.10 4.93 0.64
N LEU A 171 11.02 6.22 0.98
CA LEU A 171 12.19 6.99 1.42
C LEU A 171 12.87 6.38 2.66
N LEU A 172 12.09 5.75 3.54
CA LEU A 172 12.60 5.00 4.70
C LEU A 172 13.25 3.65 4.37
N ILE A 173 13.45 3.31 3.09
CA ILE A 173 14.41 2.27 2.67
C ILE A 173 15.84 2.80 2.84
N GLY A 174 16.08 4.07 2.48
CA GLY A 174 17.37 4.73 2.59
C GLY A 174 17.48 5.60 3.84
N ASP A 175 18.29 6.66 3.74
CA ASP A 175 18.43 7.68 4.77
C ASP A 175 18.06 9.07 4.20
N PRO A 176 16.76 9.38 4.12
CA PRO A 176 16.32 10.63 3.53
C PRO A 176 16.69 11.80 4.45
N PRO A 177 16.93 13.00 3.90
CA PRO A 177 17.21 14.18 4.71
C PRO A 177 16.09 14.42 5.73
N GLU A 178 16.45 14.78 6.97
CA GLU A 178 15.48 15.01 8.04
C GLU A 178 14.41 16.04 7.64
N SER A 179 14.80 17.09 6.92
CA SER A 179 13.87 18.12 6.45
C SER A 179 12.81 17.59 5.47
N VAL A 180 13.11 16.53 4.72
CA VAL A 180 12.14 15.87 3.83
C VAL A 180 11.09 15.12 4.67
N LEU A 181 11.54 14.38 5.70
CA LEU A 181 10.67 13.70 6.63
C LEU A 181 9.79 14.68 7.41
N GLU A 182 10.37 15.76 7.94
CA GLU A 182 9.68 16.77 8.71
C GLU A 182 8.54 17.41 7.92
N ARG A 183 8.84 17.94 6.72
CA ARG A 183 7.82 18.54 5.86
C ARG A 183 6.71 17.57 5.47
N GLY A 184 7.06 16.30 5.23
CA GLY A 184 6.09 15.25 4.94
C GLY A 184 5.16 14.96 6.12
N LEU A 185 5.71 14.85 7.33
CA LEU A 185 4.92 14.66 8.55
C LEU A 185 4.06 15.88 8.90
N GLU A 186 4.55 17.10 8.65
CA GLU A 186 3.77 18.33 8.83
C GLU A 186 2.59 18.43 7.85
N PHE A 187 2.80 18.01 6.60
CA PHE A 187 1.73 17.88 5.63
C PHE A 187 0.66 16.88 6.13
N LEU A 188 1.08 15.69 6.58
CA LEU A 188 0.16 14.69 7.12
C LEU A 188 -0.57 15.17 8.38
N GLU A 189 0.10 15.90 9.27
CA GLU A 189 -0.50 16.48 10.47
C GLU A 189 -1.56 17.52 10.13
N ARG A 190 -1.26 18.45 9.23
CA ARG A 190 -2.19 19.50 8.80
C ARG A 190 -3.42 18.96 8.09
N THR A 191 -3.28 17.81 7.42
CA THR A 191 -4.36 17.18 6.65
C THR A 191 -5.12 16.11 7.44
N GLN A 192 -4.66 15.71 8.63
CA GLN A 192 -5.36 14.73 9.45
C GLN A 192 -6.66 15.31 10.00
N ARG A 193 -7.78 14.62 9.74
CA ARG A 193 -9.11 15.02 10.18
C ARG A 193 -9.25 14.91 11.69
N ARG A 194 -10.28 15.55 12.25
CA ARG A 194 -10.57 15.49 13.70
C ARG A 194 -10.81 14.07 14.19
N ASP A 195 -11.47 13.24 13.38
CA ASP A 195 -11.77 11.83 13.68
C ASP A 195 -10.53 10.91 13.76
N GLY A 196 -9.37 11.37 13.26
CA GLY A 196 -8.10 10.64 13.26
C GLY A 196 -7.71 10.03 11.91
N SER A 197 -8.62 10.02 10.93
CA SER A 197 -8.36 9.57 9.57
C SER A 197 -7.85 10.70 8.66
N TRP A 198 -7.61 10.39 7.39
CA TRP A 198 -7.40 11.36 6.31
C TRP A 198 -8.56 11.38 5.30
N GLY A 199 -9.70 10.78 5.66
CA GLY A 199 -10.86 10.66 4.78
C GLY A 199 -10.67 9.67 3.64
N ARG A 200 -11.55 9.75 2.64
CA ARG A 200 -11.58 8.88 1.47
C ARG A 200 -11.38 9.73 0.21
N SER A 201 -10.87 9.11 -0.84
CA SER A 201 -10.83 9.71 -2.18
C SER A 201 -11.32 8.73 -3.23
N ARG A 202 -12.26 9.20 -4.08
CA ARG A 202 -12.86 8.42 -5.18
C ARG A 202 -11.91 8.18 -6.35
N CYS A 203 -10.82 8.94 -6.42
CA CYS A 203 -9.75 8.73 -7.40
C CYS A 203 -8.83 7.56 -7.03
N TYR A 204 -9.02 6.97 -5.85
CA TYR A 204 -8.29 5.82 -5.33
C TYR A 204 -9.31 4.77 -4.85
N TYR A 205 -8.89 3.84 -3.99
CA TYR A 205 -9.75 2.80 -3.43
C TYR A 205 -10.93 3.29 -2.56
N ASN A 206 -11.13 4.61 -2.38
CA ASN A 206 -12.26 5.18 -1.64
C ASN A 206 -12.45 4.61 -0.22
N THR A 207 -11.33 4.39 0.48
CA THR A 207 -11.28 3.88 1.86
C THR A 207 -10.27 4.67 2.68
N GLU A 208 -10.58 4.97 3.94
CA GLU A 208 -9.68 5.67 4.86
C GLU A 208 -8.44 4.83 5.18
N ALA A 209 -8.58 3.50 5.10
CA ALA A 209 -7.51 2.54 5.32
C ALA A 209 -6.30 2.81 4.40
N TYR A 210 -6.55 3.36 3.20
CA TYR A 210 -5.52 3.58 2.18
C TYR A 210 -4.47 4.59 2.65
N ALA A 211 -4.90 5.70 3.26
CA ALA A 211 -3.97 6.65 3.88
C ALA A 211 -3.45 6.13 5.24
N ILE A 212 -4.35 5.60 6.08
CA ILE A 212 -4.02 5.16 7.45
C ILE A 212 -2.89 4.14 7.45
N ARG A 213 -2.98 3.09 6.62
CA ARG A 213 -1.96 2.04 6.52
C ARG A 213 -0.58 2.61 6.26
N ASN A 214 -0.50 3.58 5.37
CA ASN A 214 0.78 4.13 4.97
C ASN A 214 1.37 5.00 6.08
N VAL A 215 0.58 5.90 6.68
CA VAL A 215 1.06 6.78 7.76
C VAL A 215 1.45 6.01 9.01
N VAL A 216 0.67 5.00 9.40
CA VAL A 216 0.98 4.14 10.55
C VAL A 216 2.28 3.38 10.31
N SER A 217 2.51 2.88 9.10
CA SER A 217 3.77 2.21 8.74
C SER A 217 4.97 3.16 8.83
N VAL A 218 4.83 4.40 8.37
CA VAL A 218 5.88 5.44 8.49
C VAL A 218 6.21 5.65 9.96
N ALA A 219 5.20 5.89 10.80
CA ALA A 219 5.42 6.11 12.22
C ALA A 219 6.14 4.92 12.89
N ALA A 220 5.70 3.69 12.63
CA ALA A 220 6.34 2.49 13.17
C ALA A 220 7.81 2.33 12.74
N ALA A 221 8.14 2.70 11.50
CA ALA A 221 9.52 2.68 11.01
C ALA A 221 10.38 3.78 11.65
N LEU A 222 9.84 4.98 11.85
CA LEU A 222 10.55 6.10 12.49
C LEU A 222 10.87 5.84 13.98
N GLU A 223 10.04 5.07 14.70
CA GLU A 223 10.32 4.68 16.09
C GLU A 223 11.63 3.87 16.23
N ARG A 224 12.04 3.19 15.16
CA ARG A 224 13.27 2.38 15.13
C ARG A 224 14.50 3.17 14.68
N ARG A 225 14.36 4.46 14.39
CA ARG A 225 15.44 5.32 13.88
C ARG A 225 15.91 6.33 14.92
N ALA A 226 17.20 6.65 14.86
CA ALA A 226 17.83 7.70 15.64
C ALA A 226 17.49 9.09 15.06
N LEU A 227 16.28 9.57 15.34
CA LEU A 227 15.77 10.89 14.90
C LEU A 227 15.54 11.85 16.07
N PRO A 228 15.32 13.15 15.83
CA PRO A 228 14.94 14.04 16.91
C PRO A 228 13.59 13.66 17.54
N GLU A 229 13.49 13.82 18.86
CA GLU A 229 12.30 13.39 19.61
C GLU A 229 11.03 14.13 19.16
N GLY A 230 11.15 15.38 18.70
CA GLY A 230 10.02 16.13 18.13
C GLY A 230 9.39 15.40 16.94
N LEU A 231 10.22 14.89 16.04
CA LEU A 231 9.80 14.18 14.83
C LEU A 231 9.14 12.84 15.18
N ARG A 232 9.76 12.06 16.09
CA ARG A 232 9.19 10.81 16.59
C ARG A 232 7.83 11.02 17.26
N ARG A 233 7.72 12.00 18.17
CA ARG A 233 6.45 12.32 18.84
C ARG A 233 5.36 12.73 17.86
N ARG A 234 5.70 13.54 16.85
CA ARG A 234 4.75 13.93 15.79
C ARG A 234 4.22 12.68 15.06
N ALA A 235 5.11 11.82 14.58
CA ALA A 235 4.73 10.59 13.89
C ALA A 235 3.88 9.65 14.78
N ARG A 236 4.27 9.47 16.04
CA ARG A 236 3.53 8.70 17.05
C ARG A 236 2.11 9.20 17.23
N ARG A 237 1.93 10.51 17.42
CA ARG A 237 0.61 11.14 17.57
C ARG A 237 -0.29 10.91 16.35
N LEU A 238 0.26 11.03 15.14
CA LEU A 238 -0.49 10.75 13.90
C LEU A 238 -0.98 9.30 13.88
N SER A 239 -0.09 8.36 14.20
CA SER A 239 -0.38 6.93 14.27
C SER A 239 -1.43 6.60 15.33
N GLU A 240 -1.29 7.10 16.56
CA GLU A 240 -2.22 6.85 17.66
C GLU A 240 -3.65 7.29 17.31
N ARG A 241 -3.81 8.47 16.71
CA ARG A 241 -5.13 8.97 16.28
C ARG A 241 -5.72 8.11 15.18
N ALA A 242 -4.90 7.68 14.22
CA ALA A 242 -5.32 6.81 13.12
C ALA A 242 -5.69 5.40 13.59
N LEU A 243 -4.93 4.82 14.52
CA LEU A 243 -5.22 3.53 15.14
C LEU A 243 -6.48 3.60 16.01
N SER A 244 -6.66 4.69 16.74
CA SER A 244 -7.88 4.95 17.51
C SER A 244 -9.11 5.02 16.59
N TYR A 245 -8.99 5.67 15.42
CA TYR A 245 -10.01 5.62 14.38
C TYR A 245 -10.27 4.18 13.92
N ALA A 246 -9.22 3.44 13.53
CA ALA A 246 -9.35 2.06 13.05
C ALA A 246 -10.08 1.16 14.07
N LEU A 247 -9.66 1.16 15.33
CA LEU A 247 -10.25 0.32 16.37
C LEU A 247 -11.72 0.66 16.66
N ARG A 248 -12.11 1.94 16.65
CA ARG A 248 -13.52 2.35 16.86
C ARG A 248 -14.44 1.95 15.71
N HIS A 249 -13.91 1.76 14.51
CA HIS A 249 -14.69 1.46 13.30
C HIS A 249 -14.60 0.00 12.86
N GLN A 250 -14.01 -0.89 13.67
CA GLN A 250 -14.06 -2.31 13.40
C GLN A 250 -15.49 -2.83 13.61
N ASN A 251 -16.01 -3.56 12.62
CA ASN A 251 -17.30 -4.23 12.72
C ASN A 251 -17.24 -5.39 13.73
N ALA A 252 -18.40 -5.81 14.24
CA ALA A 252 -18.49 -6.91 15.21
C ALA A 252 -17.90 -8.23 14.69
N ASP A 253 -17.98 -8.47 13.37
CA ASP A 253 -17.45 -9.65 12.68
C ASP A 253 -15.93 -9.60 12.44
N GLY A 254 -15.27 -8.49 12.78
CA GLY A 254 -13.82 -8.30 12.61
C GLY A 254 -13.40 -7.52 11.37
N SER A 255 -14.34 -7.27 10.44
CA SER A 255 -14.06 -6.54 9.21
C SER A 255 -14.08 -5.04 9.38
N TRP A 256 -13.66 -4.32 8.34
CA TRP A 256 -13.97 -2.91 8.17
C TRP A 256 -14.83 -2.70 6.93
N SER A 257 -15.71 -1.71 7.02
CA SER A 257 -16.60 -1.35 5.93
C SER A 257 -15.84 -0.67 4.79
N ALA A 258 -16.29 -0.92 3.57
CA ALA A 258 -15.80 -0.29 2.35
C ALA A 258 -16.99 0.14 1.49
N ILE A 259 -16.78 1.14 0.62
CA ILE A 259 -17.83 1.68 -0.25
C ILE A 259 -17.29 1.86 -1.66
N SER A 260 -18.09 1.48 -2.66
CA SER A 260 -17.81 1.66 -4.09
C SER A 260 -16.63 0.80 -4.57
N ILE A 261 -15.46 1.41 -4.81
CA ILE A 261 -14.32 0.77 -5.49
C ILE A 261 -13.66 -0.31 -4.62
N ALA A 262 -13.40 -0.03 -3.34
CA ALA A 262 -12.85 -1.03 -2.43
C ALA A 262 -13.90 -2.02 -1.95
N THR A 263 -13.47 -3.28 -1.81
CA THR A 263 -14.18 -4.30 -1.07
C THR A 263 -13.88 -4.25 0.43
N LYS A 264 -14.69 -4.95 1.22
CA LYS A 264 -14.46 -5.11 2.65
C LYS A 264 -13.16 -5.89 2.91
N GLU A 265 -12.80 -6.81 2.03
CA GLU A 265 -11.57 -7.59 2.08
C GLU A 265 -10.35 -6.68 1.98
N LEU A 266 -10.30 -5.80 0.97
CA LEU A 266 -9.19 -4.85 0.82
C LEU A 266 -9.11 -3.90 2.03
N ALA A 267 -10.23 -3.30 2.43
CA ALA A 267 -10.24 -2.40 3.59
C ALA A 267 -9.77 -3.11 4.86
N THR A 268 -10.26 -4.34 5.12
CA THR A 268 -9.87 -5.15 6.28
C THR A 268 -8.39 -5.51 6.24
N ALA A 269 -7.85 -5.88 5.08
CA ALA A 269 -6.42 -6.16 4.91
C ALA A 269 -5.55 -4.93 5.22
N LEU A 270 -5.93 -3.74 4.73
CA LEU A 270 -5.20 -2.50 4.98
C LEU A 270 -5.24 -2.07 6.46
N TYR A 271 -6.39 -2.18 7.12
CA TYR A 271 -6.48 -1.92 8.56
C TYR A 271 -5.70 -2.94 9.38
N LEU A 272 -5.77 -4.22 9.04
CA LEU A 272 -4.97 -5.26 9.68
C LEU A 272 -3.47 -4.96 9.55
N GLN A 273 -2.99 -4.60 8.35
CA GLN A 273 -1.60 -4.17 8.16
C GLN A 273 -1.23 -2.98 9.05
N SER A 274 -2.14 -2.01 9.23
CA SER A 274 -1.93 -0.86 10.11
C SER A 274 -1.72 -1.30 11.56
N LEU A 275 -2.61 -2.16 12.06
CA LEU A 275 -2.54 -2.69 13.43
C LEU A 275 -1.24 -3.47 13.65
N LEU A 276 -0.89 -4.36 12.71
CA LEU A 276 0.33 -5.16 12.79
C LEU A 276 1.60 -4.30 12.74
N ALA A 277 1.65 -3.31 11.85
CA ALA A 277 2.80 -2.40 11.74
C ALA A 277 3.07 -1.64 13.04
N ALA A 278 2.02 -1.24 13.75
CA ALA A 278 2.10 -0.57 15.05
C ALA A 278 2.30 -1.53 16.24
N GLY A 279 2.42 -2.85 16.01
CA GLY A 279 2.52 -3.84 17.08
C GLY A 279 1.25 -3.99 17.92
N VAL A 280 0.09 -3.56 17.40
CA VAL A 280 -1.20 -3.75 18.08
C VAL A 280 -1.60 -5.21 17.97
N GLY A 281 -1.76 -5.89 19.11
CA GLY A 281 -2.25 -7.26 19.20
C GLY A 281 -3.70 -7.37 19.69
N GLY A 282 -4.10 -8.59 20.04
CA GLY A 282 -5.37 -8.85 20.72
C GLY A 282 -6.58 -9.08 19.79
N SER A 283 -7.78 -8.95 20.35
CA SER A 283 -9.02 -9.40 19.70
C SER A 283 -9.27 -8.77 18.33
N ALA A 284 -8.91 -7.50 18.14
CA ALA A 284 -9.11 -6.81 16.87
C ALA A 284 -8.35 -7.49 15.72
N VAL A 285 -7.07 -7.83 15.94
CA VAL A 285 -6.24 -8.55 14.96
C VAL A 285 -6.79 -9.95 14.72
N PHE A 286 -7.10 -10.70 15.78
CA PHE A 286 -7.60 -12.08 15.62
C PHE A 286 -8.90 -12.15 14.82
N LYS A 287 -9.85 -11.24 15.10
CA LYS A 287 -11.11 -11.18 14.36
C LYS A 287 -10.89 -10.81 12.89
N ALA A 288 -10.01 -9.85 12.61
CA ALA A 288 -9.69 -9.44 11.24
C ALA A 288 -9.05 -10.59 10.44
N VAL A 289 -8.10 -11.30 11.03
CA VAL A 289 -7.45 -12.45 10.39
C VAL A 289 -8.46 -13.57 10.18
N ASP A 290 -9.23 -13.98 11.19
CA ASP A 290 -10.24 -15.04 11.02
C ASP A 290 -11.30 -14.70 9.97
N TRP A 291 -11.71 -13.43 9.91
CA TRP A 291 -12.63 -12.94 8.90
C TRP A 291 -12.05 -13.07 7.48
N LEU A 292 -10.79 -12.67 7.27
CA LEU A 292 -10.12 -12.81 5.97
C LEU A 292 -9.96 -14.29 5.59
N LEU A 293 -9.57 -15.16 6.53
CA LEU A 293 -9.44 -16.61 6.27
C LEU A 293 -10.76 -17.25 5.82
N LYS A 294 -11.90 -16.81 6.39
CA LYS A 294 -13.23 -17.30 5.99
C LYS A 294 -13.70 -16.79 4.62
N ARG A 295 -13.04 -15.74 4.09
CA ARG A 295 -13.39 -15.06 2.84
C ARG A 295 -12.50 -15.43 1.67
N GLN A 296 -11.46 -16.23 1.89
CA GLN A 296 -10.63 -16.73 0.80
C GLN A 296 -11.47 -17.62 -0.13
N GLN A 297 -11.39 -17.37 -1.43
CA GLN A 297 -12.09 -18.16 -2.43
C GLN A 297 -11.37 -19.49 -2.69
N LYS A 298 -12.08 -20.45 -3.30
CA LYS A 298 -11.54 -21.79 -3.62
C LYS A 298 -10.26 -21.76 -4.47
N GLY A 299 -10.02 -20.68 -5.20
CA GLY A 299 -8.81 -20.45 -5.99
C GLY A 299 -7.66 -19.73 -5.26
N GLY A 300 -7.78 -19.47 -3.96
CA GLY A 300 -6.71 -18.83 -3.16
C GLY A 300 -6.73 -17.30 -3.13
N PHE A 301 -7.62 -16.66 -3.88
CA PHE A 301 -7.74 -15.19 -3.95
C PHE A 301 -8.88 -14.63 -3.10
N TRP A 302 -8.90 -13.31 -2.98
CA TRP A 302 -9.98 -12.52 -2.39
C TRP A 302 -10.51 -11.52 -3.40
N SER A 303 -11.75 -11.06 -3.21
CA SER A 303 -12.27 -9.92 -3.97
C SER A 303 -11.57 -8.64 -3.50
N GLY A 304 -10.74 -8.01 -4.34
CA GLY A 304 -9.96 -6.81 -3.98
C GLY A 304 -10.67 -5.47 -4.22
N GLY A 305 -11.79 -5.48 -4.93
CA GLY A 305 -12.39 -4.27 -5.48
C GLY A 305 -12.50 -4.36 -6.99
N TYR A 306 -13.19 -3.38 -7.55
CA TYR A 306 -13.30 -3.21 -8.99
C TYR A 306 -13.06 -1.75 -9.31
N TYR A 307 -12.15 -1.48 -10.22
CA TYR A 307 -11.96 -0.14 -10.77
C TYR A 307 -12.72 0.06 -12.07
N GLY A 308 -13.63 -0.82 -12.48
CA GLY A 308 -14.41 -0.50 -13.66
C GLY A 308 -15.46 0.56 -13.35
N ARG A 309 -15.48 1.53 -14.26
CA ARG A 309 -16.06 2.88 -14.15
C ARG A 309 -15.26 3.86 -13.29
N LEU A 310 -13.94 3.89 -13.41
CA LEU A 310 -13.28 5.20 -13.36
C LEU A 310 -13.54 5.92 -14.69
N MET A 311 -14.17 7.09 -14.62
CA MET A 311 -14.22 8.01 -15.76
C MET A 311 -12.81 8.58 -15.91
N HIS A 312 -12.03 8.06 -16.85
CA HIS A 312 -10.80 8.73 -17.24
C HIS A 312 -11.19 9.87 -18.20
N PRO A 313 -10.74 11.12 -17.97
CA PRO A 313 -11.17 12.29 -18.75
C PRO A 313 -11.03 12.08 -20.27
N ASN A 314 -10.05 11.28 -20.69
CA ASN A 314 -9.71 11.04 -22.09
C ASN A 314 -9.99 9.63 -22.61
N LEU A 315 -10.41 8.67 -21.77
CA LEU A 315 -10.61 7.26 -22.19
C LEU A 315 -12.05 6.76 -22.00
N GLY A 316 -12.94 7.59 -21.45
CA GLY A 316 -14.31 7.20 -21.18
C GLY A 316 -14.41 6.08 -20.13
N TYR A 317 -15.50 5.31 -20.18
CA TYR A 317 -15.68 4.14 -19.32
C TYR A 317 -14.75 3.02 -19.76
N ILE A 318 -13.87 2.59 -18.85
CA ILE A 318 -13.11 1.35 -19.04
C ILE A 318 -13.88 0.25 -18.31
N ASP A 319 -14.42 -0.69 -19.09
CA ASP A 319 -14.97 -1.95 -18.58
C ASP A 319 -13.83 -2.98 -18.48
N GLU A 320 -13.51 -3.43 -17.26
CA GLU A 320 -12.74 -4.66 -17.06
C GLU A 320 -13.71 -5.85 -16.95
N VAL A 321 -13.41 -6.95 -17.65
CA VAL A 321 -14.08 -8.26 -17.52
C VAL A 321 -13.29 -9.12 -16.54
#